data_AF-A0A081I5H4-F1
#
_entry.id   AF-A0A081I5H4-F1
#
_cell.length_a   1.000
_cell.length_b   1.000
_cell.length_c   1.000
_cell.angle_alpha   90.00
_cell.angle_beta   90.00
_cell.angle_gamma   90.00
#
_symmetry.space_group_name_H-M   'P 1'
#
loop_
_entity.id
_entity.type
_entity.pdbx_description
1 polymer ?
#
loop_
_entity_poly.entity_id
_entity_poly.type
_entity_poly.pdbx_seq_one_letter_code
_entity_poly.pdbx_strand_id
1 'polypeptide(L)' 'MAVEHGRARCPRCMAWAQYSFLERDDKLEYQVRCDACGNVYSEVTTASTATTPAA' A
#
# COMPACT_ATOMS: atom_id res chain seq x y z
N MET A 1 -4.53 10.36 5.30
CA MET A 1 -5.85 9.67 5.37
C MET A 1 -5.72 8.37 4.57
N ALA A 2 -6.39 7.28 4.94
CA ALA A 2 -6.38 6.08 4.11
C ALA A 2 -7.37 6.27 2.96
N VAL A 3 -6.89 6.14 1.73
CA VAL A 3 -7.71 6.33 0.51
C VAL A 3 -8.34 5.03 0.03
N GLU A 4 -7.63 3.93 0.23
CA GLU A 4 -8.10 2.59 -0.10
C GLU A 4 -7.55 1.63 0.95
N HIS A 5 -8.33 0.63 1.32
CA HIS A 5 -7.90 -0.44 2.21
C HIS A 5 -8.50 -1.77 1.76
N GLY A 6 -7.79 -2.86 2.02
CA GLY A 6 -8.21 -4.18 1.60
C GLY A 6 -7.40 -5.29 2.24
N ARG A 7 -7.39 -6.46 1.60
CA ARG A 7 -6.64 -7.63 2.06
C ARG A 7 -5.66 -8.08 0.99
N ALA A 8 -4.43 -8.33 1.41
CA ALA A 8 -3.36 -8.84 0.58
C ALA A 8 -2.66 -10.00 1.30
N ARG A 9 -1.79 -10.71 0.58
CA ARG A 9 -0.92 -11.72 1.19
C ARG A 9 0.32 -11.05 1.76
N CYS A 10 0.69 -11.44 2.98
CA CYS A 10 1.93 -10.97 3.58
C CYS A 10 3.14 -11.48 2.77
N PRO A 11 4.07 -10.62 2.34
CA PRO A 11 5.22 -11.06 1.55
C PRO A 11 6.19 -11.96 2.33
N ARG A 12 6.11 -11.99 3.67
CA ARG A 12 6.98 -12.86 4.50
C ARG A 12 6.41 -14.24 4.77
N CYS A 13 5.17 -14.32 5.25
CA CYS A 13 4.58 -15.59 5.71
C CYS A 13 3.41 -16.07 4.86
N MET A 14 3.01 -15.30 3.84
CA MET A 14 1.86 -15.58 2.97
C MET A 14 0.51 -15.69 3.71
N ALA A 15 0.42 -15.33 4.98
CA ALA A 15 -0.86 -15.18 5.67
C ALA A 15 -1.67 -14.01 5.08
N TRP A 16 -2.98 -14.00 5.31
CA TRP A 16 -3.80 -12.83 5.01
C TRP A 16 -3.40 -11.66 5.91
N ALA A 17 -3.21 -10.50 5.30
CA ALA A 17 -2.81 -9.26 5.94
C ALA A 17 -3.69 -8.12 5.44
N GLN A 18 -3.83 -7.08 6.26
CA GLN A 18 -4.54 -5.88 5.85
C GLN A 18 -3.58 -4.98 5.09
N TYR A 19 -4.03 -4.43 3.97
CA TYR A 19 -3.31 -3.37 3.28
C TYR A 19 -4.08 -2.05 3.31
N SER A 20 -3.36 -0.95 3.20
CA SER A 20 -3.95 0.39 3.06
C SER A 20 -3.06 1.26 2.20
N PHE A 21 -3.68 2.03 1.32
CA PHE A 21 -3.05 3.15 0.65
C PHE A 21 -3.28 4.41 1.47
N LEU A 22 -2.20 5.09 1.81
CA LEU A 22 -2.20 6.30 2.62
C LEU A 22 -1.74 7.46 1.74
N GLU A 23 -2.62 8.45 1.54
CA GLU A 23 -2.21 9.73 0.96
C GLU A 23 -1.40 10.53 1.97
N ARG A 24 -0.25 11.02 1.50
CA ARG A 24 0.79 11.75 2.22
C ARG A 24 1.29 12.89 1.34
N ASP A 25 0.75 14.10 1.50
CA ASP A 25 1.19 15.28 0.74
C ASP A 25 1.25 14.95 -0.78
N ASP A 26 2.42 14.99 -1.42
CA ASP A 26 2.63 14.58 -2.83
C ASP A 26 2.94 13.08 -3.06
N LYS A 27 2.63 12.22 -2.10
CA LYS A 27 3.02 10.80 -2.11
C LYS A 27 1.86 9.89 -1.74
N LEU A 28 1.91 8.69 -2.31
CA LEU A 28 1.03 7.57 -1.98
C LEU A 28 1.86 6.47 -1.32
N GLU A 29 1.52 6.11 -0.09
CA GLU A 29 2.15 5.00 0.63
C GLU A 29 1.25 3.77 0.60
N TYR A 30 1.72 2.69 -0.02
CA TYR A 30 1.12 1.36 0.09
C TYR A 30 1.69 0.66 1.31
N GLN A 31 0.84 0.26 2.26
CA GLN A 31 1.26 -0.40 3.48
C GLN A 31 0.52 -1.71 3.69
N VAL A 32 1.22 -2.78 4.04
CA VAL A 32 0.66 -4.10 4.42
C VAL A 32 1.07 -4.42 5.85
N ARG A 33 0.10 -4.64 6.73
CA ARG A 33 0.29 -5.05 8.12
C ARG A 33 -0.19 -6.48 8.32
N CYS A 34 0.74 -7.36 8.66
CA CYS A 34 0.43 -8.76 8.94
C CYS A 34 0.36 -9.01 10.44
N ASP A 35 -0.82 -9.38 10.92
CA ASP A 35 -1.03 -9.74 12.33
C ASP A 35 -0.41 -11.10 12.70
N ALA A 36 -0.36 -12.03 11.73
CA ALA A 36 0.14 -13.39 11.97
C ALA A 36 1.65 -13.46 12.27
N CYS A 37 2.46 -12.59 11.66
CA CYS A 37 3.92 -12.60 11.83
C CYS A 37 4.49 -11.25 12.28
N GLY A 38 3.65 -10.23 12.46
CA GLY A 38 4.07 -8.88 12.83
C GLY A 38 4.79 -8.10 11.74
N ASN A 39 4.96 -8.64 10.52
CA ASN A 39 5.64 -7.93 9.45
C ASN A 39 4.82 -6.73 8.96
N VAL A 40 5.49 -5.58 8.87
CA VAL A 40 4.96 -4.38 8.21
C VAL A 40 5.78 -4.13 6.96
N TYR A 41 5.10 -4.14 5.81
CA TYR A 41 5.67 -3.78 4.53
C TYR A 41 5.12 -2.42 4.11
N SER A 42 5.96 -1.56 3.55
CA SER A 42 5.55 -0.22 3.13
C SER A 42 6.34 0.21 1.90
N GLU A 43 5.63 0.68 0.87
CA GLU A 43 6.20 1.26 -0.35
C GLU A 43 5.66 2.67 -0.54
N VAL A 44 6.54 3.63 -0.76
CA VAL A 44 6.16 5.03 -0.99
C VAL A 44 6.40 5.37 -2.44
N THR A 45 5.33 5.70 -3.14
CA THR A 45 5.36 6.18 -4.52
C THR A 45 5.14 7.68 -4.51
N THR A 46 6.08 8.45 -5.04
CA THR A 46 5.81 9.86 -5.34
C THR A 46 4.76 9.89 -6.45
N ALA A 47 3.67 10.61 -6.24
CA ALA A 47 2.67 10.84 -7.28
C ALA A 47 3.27 11.80 -8.30
N SER A 48 4.26 11.34 -9.07
CA SER A 48 4.58 11.95 -10.34
C SER A 48 3.31 11.78 -11.15
N THR A 49 2.64 12.88 -11.46
CA THR A 49 1.52 12.96 -12.40
C THR A 49 1.99 12.45 -13.75
N ALA A 50 2.12 11.13 -13.89
CA ALA A 50 2.20 10.47 -15.16
C ALA A 50 0.79 10.60 -15.74
N THR A 51 0.57 11.68 -16.49
CA THR A 51 -0.54 11.81 -17.42
C THR A 51 -0.53 10.56 -18.27
N THR A 52 -1.42 9.61 -17.98
CA THR A 52 -1.76 8.54 -18.91
C THR A 52 -2.44 9.20 -20.09
N PRO A 53 -1.85 9.27 -21.30
CA PRO A 53 -2.61 9.73 -22.45
C PRO A 53 -3.73 8.72 -22.70
N ALA A 54 -4.97 9.16 -22.56
CA ALA A 54 -6.11 8.43 -23.10
C ALA A 54 -5.95 8.41 -24.63
N ALA A 55 -5.85 7.21 -25.20
CA ALA A 55 -5.77 6.97 -26.63
C ALA A 55 -7.15 7.05 -27.29
#